data_AF-A0ABC9GVA3-F1
#
_entry.id   AF-A0ABC9GVA3-F1
#
_cell.length_a   1.000
_cell.length_b   1.000
_cell.length_c   1.000
_cell.angle_alpha   90.00
_cell.angle_beta   90.00
_cell.angle_gamma   90.00
#
_symmetry.space_group_name_H-M   'P 1'
#
loop_
_entity.id
_entity.type
_entity.pdbx_description
1 polymer ?
#
loop_
_entity_poly.entity_id
_entity_poly.type
_entity_poly.pdbx_seq_one_letter_code
_entity_poly.pdbx_strand_id
1 'polypeptide(L)'
;MKAIIAEPTEDGQDPKTATEAVLEILPKSKFLRNVGLEAPAPKKSATTAVHARVQELEAEVQAERQGSAALRCQIEYQQNQLEALTSKFEETEAANQKQQEELETLKKQGEETNSLLRRLLSLNKD
;
A
#
# COMPACT_ATOMS: atom_id res chain seq x y z
N MET A 1 34.85 51.62 -6.42
CA MET A 1 35.69 50.77 -7.32
C MET A 1 37.00 51.50 -7.52
N LYS A 2 38.14 50.88 -7.21
CA LYS A 2 39.45 51.45 -7.54
C LYS A 2 39.64 51.36 -9.06
N ALA A 3 39.96 52.48 -9.71
CA ALA A 3 40.24 52.54 -11.12
C ALA A 3 41.54 51.79 -11.40
N ILE A 4 41.47 50.76 -12.24
CA ILE A 4 42.65 49.96 -12.67
C ILE A 4 43.10 50.38 -14.08
N ILE A 5 42.54 51.48 -14.59
CA ILE A 5 42.92 52.07 -15.87
C ILE A 5 43.72 53.34 -15.55
N ALA A 6 45.04 53.15 -15.58
CA ALA A 6 46.09 54.13 -15.77
C ALA A 6 46.07 55.41 -14.90
N GLU A 7 46.82 55.37 -13.79
CA GLU A 7 47.75 56.45 -13.49
C GLU A 7 49.17 55.93 -13.76
N PRO A 8 50.05 56.69 -14.42
CA PRO A 8 51.44 56.29 -14.59
C PRO A 8 52.13 56.45 -13.25
N THR A 9 52.36 55.34 -12.54
CA THR A 9 53.28 55.35 -11.40
C THR A 9 54.70 55.18 -11.94
N GLU A 10 55.60 56.00 -11.38
CA GLU A 10 57.04 55.97 -11.61
C GLU A 10 57.61 54.55 -11.46
N ASP A 11 58.71 54.31 -12.19
CA ASP A 11 59.49 53.06 -12.32
C ASP A 11 58.98 52.00 -13.32
N GLY A 12 59.14 52.32 -14.60
CA GLY A 12 59.77 51.41 -15.58
C GLY A 12 59.09 50.08 -15.91
N GLN A 13 57.84 49.85 -15.54
CA GLN A 13 57.12 48.61 -15.81
C GLN A 13 55.95 48.84 -16.78
N ASP A 14 55.88 48.04 -17.84
CA ASP A 14 54.85 48.17 -18.88
C ASP A 14 53.44 48.13 -18.25
N PRO A 15 52.52 49.02 -18.67
CA PRO A 15 51.17 49.06 -18.13
C PRO A 15 50.46 47.72 -18.40
N LYS A 16 49.81 47.17 -17.36
CA LYS A 16 49.06 45.91 -17.44
C LYS A 16 48.13 45.92 -18.65
N THR A 17 48.19 44.84 -19.44
CA THR A 17 47.33 44.71 -20.63
C THR A 17 45.88 44.53 -20.18
N ALA A 18 44.91 44.99 -20.98
CA ALA A 18 43.48 44.83 -20.68
C ALA A 18 43.11 43.38 -20.32
N THR A 19 43.71 42.40 -20.99
CA THR A 19 43.56 40.97 -20.72
C THR A 19 44.01 40.59 -19.30
N GLU A 20 45.14 41.11 -18.83
CA GLU A 20 45.66 40.82 -17.49
C GLU A 20 44.78 41.45 -16.41
N ALA A 21 44.28 42.67 -16.65
CA ALA A 21 43.34 43.33 -15.76
C ALA A 21 42.03 42.51 -15.66
N VAL A 22 41.53 42.01 -16.79
CA VAL A 22 40.35 41.12 -16.79
C VAL A 22 40.63 39.82 -16.04
N LEU A 23 41.78 39.17 -16.26
CA LEU A 23 42.17 37.95 -15.55
C LEU A 23 42.28 38.14 -14.02
N GLU A 24 42.67 39.32 -13.56
CA GLU A 24 42.76 39.61 -12.12
C GLU A 24 41.37 39.83 -11.48
N ILE A 25 40.45 40.44 -12.22
CA ILE A 25 39.12 40.82 -11.72
C ILE A 25 38.13 39.68 -11.86
N LEU A 26 38.22 38.89 -12.93
CA LEU A 26 37.23 37.86 -13.28
C LEU A 26 37.00 36.85 -12.14
N PRO A 27 38.03 36.31 -11.46
CA PRO A 27 37.84 35.37 -10.34
C PRO A 27 37.25 36.03 -9.09
N LYS A 28 37.45 37.34 -8.93
CA LYS A 28 36.94 38.13 -7.79
C LYS A 28 35.50 38.62 -8.02
N SER A 29 35.04 38.58 -9.27
CA SER A 29 33.74 39.08 -9.70
C SER A 29 32.69 37.96 -9.74
N LYS A 30 31.46 38.28 -9.32
CA LYS A 30 30.30 37.38 -9.50
C LYS A 30 29.59 37.62 -10.83
N PHE A 31 30.14 38.48 -11.71
CA PHE A 31 29.46 38.90 -12.93
C PHE A 31 29.07 37.71 -13.81
N LEU A 32 30.01 36.80 -14.14
CA LEU A 32 29.72 35.65 -15.00
C LEU A 32 28.65 34.72 -14.41
N ARG A 33 28.68 34.47 -13.10
CA ARG A 33 27.62 33.76 -12.40
C ARG A 33 26.28 34.50 -12.48
N ASN A 34 26.27 35.82 -12.29
CA ASN A 34 25.05 36.64 -12.32
C ASN A 34 24.43 36.73 -13.71
N VAL A 35 25.24 36.74 -14.77
CA VAL A 35 24.77 36.77 -16.16
C VAL A 35 24.55 35.37 -16.76
N GLY A 36 24.66 34.32 -15.94
CA GLY A 36 24.40 32.93 -16.34
C GLY A 36 25.47 32.29 -17.23
N LEU A 37 26.64 32.92 -17.38
CA LEU A 37 27.77 32.39 -18.15
C LEU A 37 28.64 31.42 -17.35
N GLU A 38 28.53 31.42 -16.02
CA GLU A 38 29.18 30.47 -15.13
C GLU A 38 28.11 29.68 -14.36
N ALA A 39 28.05 28.36 -14.60
CA ALA A 39 27.11 27.50 -13.87
C ALA A 39 27.50 27.44 -12.38
N PRO A 40 26.53 27.55 -11.45
CA PRO A 40 26.82 27.29 -10.05
C PRO A 40 27.33 25.86 -9.89
N ALA A 41 28.40 25.67 -9.12
CA ALA A 41 28.92 24.35 -8.82
C ALA A 41 27.78 23.43 -8.33
N PRO A 42 27.62 22.22 -8.89
CA PRO A 42 26.51 21.35 -8.55
C PRO A 42 26.60 21.01 -7.06
N LYS A 43 25.55 21.35 -6.29
CA LYS A 43 25.39 20.91 -4.91
C LYS A 43 25.05 19.41 -4.91
N LYS A 44 26.05 18.56 -5.11
CA LYS A 44 25.93 17.10 -5.21
C LYS A 44 25.12 16.47 -4.06
N SER A 45 25.16 17.08 -2.88
CA SER A 45 24.49 16.56 -1.67
C SER A 45 22.97 16.58 -1.70
N ALA A 46 22.34 17.59 -2.32
CA ALA A 46 20.88 17.71 -2.32
C ALA A 46 20.23 16.66 -3.25
N THR A 47 20.81 16.43 -4.43
CA THR A 47 20.30 15.45 -5.40
C THR A 47 20.45 14.01 -4.89
N THR A 48 21.58 13.68 -4.23
CA THR A 48 21.79 12.36 -3.64
C THR A 48 20.81 12.08 -2.49
N ALA A 49 20.54 13.06 -1.63
CA ALA A 49 19.57 12.91 -0.55
C ALA A 49 18.14 12.70 -1.08
N VAL A 50 17.74 13.42 -2.12
CA VAL A 50 16.44 13.23 -2.79
C VAL A 50 16.34 11.84 -3.40
N HIS A 51 17.39 11.38 -4.10
CA HIS A 51 17.42 10.04 -4.69
C HIS A 51 17.31 8.93 -3.65
N ALA A 52 18.05 9.05 -2.53
CA ALA A 52 17.95 8.09 -1.43
C ALA A 52 16.54 8.03 -0.84
N ARG A 53 15.87 9.18 -0.68
CA ARG A 53 14.49 9.23 -0.19
C ARG A 53 13.49 8.62 -1.16
N VAL A 54 13.68 8.81 -2.47
CA VAL A 54 12.84 8.18 -3.49
C VAL A 54 12.99 6.65 -3.44
N GLN A 55 14.22 6.13 -3.35
CA GLN A 55 14.45 4.70 -3.25
C GLN A 55 13.82 4.09 -1.98
N GLU A 56 13.91 4.78 -0.86
CA GLU A 56 13.27 4.36 0.39
C GLU A 56 11.74 4.30 0.25
N LEU A 57 11.12 5.34 -0.32
CA LEU A 57 9.68 5.38 -0.57
C LEU A 57 9.23 4.30 -1.57
N GLU A 58 10.02 4.04 -2.61
CA GLU A 58 9.74 2.96 -3.56
C GLU A 58 9.77 1.60 -2.87
N ALA A 59 10.74 1.36 -1.97
CA ALA A 59 10.82 0.13 -1.19
C ALA A 59 9.61 -0.02 -0.24
N GLU A 60 9.21 1.06 0.44
CA GLU A 60 8.05 1.06 1.33
C GLU A 60 6.74 0.77 0.57
N VAL A 61 6.55 1.40 -0.60
CA VAL A 61 5.38 1.14 -1.45
C VAL A 61 5.35 -0.30 -1.95
N GLN A 62 6.51 -0.89 -2.29
CA GLN A 62 6.58 -2.30 -2.69
C GLN A 62 6.25 -3.23 -1.52
N ALA A 63 6.78 -2.96 -0.33
CA ALA A 63 6.47 -3.74 0.87
C ALA A 63 4.97 -3.67 1.21
N GLU A 64 4.37 -2.48 1.16
CA GLU A 64 2.94 -2.29 1.40
C GLU A 64 2.08 -3.01 0.35
N ARG A 65 2.46 -2.96 -0.92
CA ARG A 65 1.76 -3.69 -1.99
C ARG A 65 1.81 -5.20 -1.78
N GLN A 66 2.95 -5.73 -1.36
CA GLN A 66 3.12 -7.15 -1.05
C GLN A 66 2.29 -7.55 0.18
N GLY A 67 2.32 -6.75 1.25
CA GLY A 67 1.49 -6.95 2.43
C GLY A 67 -0.01 -6.92 2.10
N SER A 68 -0.43 -5.93 1.31
CA SER A 68 -1.81 -5.80 0.83
C SER A 68 -2.24 -7.00 -0.03
N ALA A 69 -1.35 -7.54 -0.87
CA ALA A 69 -1.63 -8.74 -1.66
C ALA A 69 -1.79 -9.98 -0.76
N ALA A 70 -0.91 -10.15 0.23
CA ALA A 70 -1.01 -11.25 1.19
C ALA A 70 -2.33 -11.20 2.00
N LEU A 71 -2.72 -10.00 2.44
CA LEU A 71 -4.00 -9.80 3.15
C LEU A 71 -5.19 -10.14 2.26
N ARG A 72 -5.19 -9.74 0.98
CA ARG A 72 -6.24 -10.12 0.03
C ARG A 72 -6.36 -11.63 -0.11
N CYS A 73 -5.24 -12.34 -0.29
CA CYS A 73 -5.25 -13.80 -0.36
C CYS A 73 -5.77 -14.46 0.92
N GLN A 74 -5.45 -13.90 2.10
CA GLN A 74 -5.97 -14.39 3.37
C GLN A 74 -7.50 -14.18 3.48
N ILE A 75 -7.99 -13.02 3.04
CA ILE A 75 -9.43 -12.71 3.03
C ILE A 75 -10.16 -13.67 2.08
N GLU A 76 -9.66 -13.87 0.86
CA GLU A 76 -10.25 -14.82 -0.09
C GLU A 76 -10.28 -16.24 0.48
N TYR A 77 -9.19 -16.68 1.12
CA TYR A 77 -9.15 -17.97 1.78
C TYR A 77 -10.22 -18.09 2.89
N GLN A 78 -10.36 -17.07 3.73
CA GLN A 78 -11.37 -17.04 4.79
C GLN A 78 -12.80 -17.00 4.24
N GLN A 79 -13.05 -16.27 3.15
CA GLN A 79 -14.34 -16.24 2.47
C GLN A 79 -14.72 -17.62 1.94
N ASN A 80 -13.79 -18.32 1.29
CA ASN A 80 -14.02 -19.69 0.81
C ASN A 80 -14.31 -20.67 1.97
N GLN A 81 -13.63 -20.53 3.11
CA GLN A 81 -13.90 -21.34 4.30
C GLN A 81 -15.30 -21.07 4.88
N LEU A 82 -15.72 -19.79 4.93
CA LEU A 82 -17.05 -19.41 5.39
C LEU A 82 -18.14 -19.95 4.46
N GLU A 83 -17.97 -19.83 3.14
CA GLU A 83 -18.92 -20.36 2.16
C GLU A 83 -19.07 -21.88 2.30
N ALA A 84 -17.96 -22.61 2.46
CA ALA A 84 -18.00 -24.04 2.69
C ALA A 84 -18.71 -24.42 4.02
N LEU A 85 -18.52 -23.62 5.07
CA LEU A 85 -19.23 -23.82 6.35
C LEU A 85 -20.73 -23.52 6.22
N THR A 86 -21.09 -22.45 5.53
CA THR A 86 -22.49 -22.09 5.27
C THR A 86 -23.20 -23.18 4.48
N SER A 87 -22.59 -23.70 3.40
CA SER A 87 -23.16 -24.81 2.62
C SER A 87 -23.40 -26.05 3.49
N LYS A 88 -22.44 -26.44 4.34
CA LYS A 88 -22.61 -27.58 5.25
C LYS A 88 -23.69 -27.33 6.30
N PHE A 89 -23.81 -26.09 6.77
CA PHE A 89 -24.85 -25.71 7.72
C PHE A 89 -26.23 -25.83 7.10
N GLU A 90 -26.43 -25.31 5.88
CA GLU A 90 -27.68 -25.42 5.13
C GLU A 90 -28.06 -26.89 4.87
N GLU A 91 -27.10 -27.72 4.46
CA GLU A 91 -27.31 -29.17 4.29
C GLU A 91 -27.74 -29.86 5.60
N THR A 92 -27.09 -29.51 6.71
CA THR A 92 -27.41 -30.06 8.04
C THR A 92 -28.78 -29.59 8.51
N GLU A 93 -29.13 -28.33 8.28
CA GLU A 93 -30.43 -27.77 8.61
C GLU A 93 -31.54 -28.48 7.83
N ALA A 94 -31.37 -28.67 6.52
CA ALA A 94 -32.32 -29.40 5.68
C ALA A 94 -32.47 -30.88 6.12
N ALA A 95 -31.35 -31.54 6.47
CA ALA A 95 -31.38 -32.89 7.00
C ALA A 95 -32.14 -32.96 8.34
N ASN A 96 -31.93 -32.00 9.24
CA ASN A 96 -32.64 -31.92 10.51
C ASN A 96 -34.14 -31.67 10.33
N GLN A 97 -34.53 -30.77 9.41
CA GLN A 97 -35.93 -30.52 9.09
C GLN A 97 -36.63 -31.80 8.60
N LYS A 98 -36.00 -32.52 7.66
CA LYS A 98 -36.52 -33.81 7.18
C LYS A 98 -36.66 -34.84 8.30
N GLN A 99 -35.65 -34.96 9.16
CA GLN A 99 -35.72 -35.86 10.32
C GLN A 99 -36.85 -35.49 11.27
N GLN A 100 -37.10 -34.19 11.47
CA GLN A 100 -38.20 -33.72 12.29
C GLN A 100 -39.57 -34.06 11.69
N GLU A 101 -39.76 -33.89 10.38
CA GLU A 101 -40.98 -34.32 9.68
C GLU A 101 -41.23 -35.83 9.77
N GLU A 102 -40.17 -36.64 9.63
CA GLU A 102 -40.24 -38.10 9.80
C GLU A 102 -40.64 -38.48 11.24
N LEU A 103 -40.07 -37.81 12.25
CA LEU A 103 -40.43 -38.03 13.65
C LEU A 103 -41.88 -37.65 13.94
N GLU A 104 -42.37 -36.54 13.40
CA GLU A 104 -43.77 -36.13 13.56
C GLU A 104 -44.73 -37.13 12.91
N THR A 105 -44.38 -37.64 11.73
CA THR A 105 -45.15 -38.68 11.03
C THR A 105 -45.20 -39.97 11.84
N LEU A 106 -44.05 -40.44 12.34
CA LEU A 106 -43.98 -41.64 13.18
C LEU A 106 -44.77 -41.49 14.47
N LYS A 107 -44.71 -40.30 15.10
CA LYS A 107 -45.48 -40.00 16.31
C LYS A 107 -46.99 -40.12 16.04
N LYS A 108 -47.48 -39.53 14.94
CA LYS A 108 -48.88 -39.62 14.54
C LYS A 108 -49.32 -41.06 14.30
N GLN A 109 -48.53 -41.85 13.56
CA GLN A 109 -48.81 -43.28 13.35
C GLN A 109 -48.85 -44.06 14.68
N GLY A 110 -47.96 -43.72 15.62
CA GLY A 110 -47.95 -44.29 16.96
C GLY A 110 -49.20 -43.94 17.78
N GLU A 111 -49.70 -42.71 17.68
CA GLU A 111 -50.96 -42.27 18.32
C GLU A 111 -52.18 -42.99 17.71
N GLU A 112 -52.25 -43.12 16.38
CA GLU A 112 -53.29 -43.86 15.67
C GLU A 112 -53.30 -45.35 16.05
N THR A 113 -52.13 -45.97 16.10
CA THR A 113 -51.98 -47.39 16.50
C THR A 113 -52.41 -47.59 17.96
N ASN A 114 -51.98 -46.72 18.86
CA ASN A 114 -52.39 -46.77 20.26
C ASN A 114 -53.90 -46.59 20.43
N SER A 115 -54.51 -45.69 19.65
CA SER A 115 -55.97 -45.48 19.63
C SER A 115 -56.70 -46.76 19.20
N LEU A 116 -56.22 -47.42 18.14
CA LEU A 116 -56.78 -48.69 17.66
C LEU A 116 -56.66 -49.79 18.72
N LEU A 117 -55.50 -49.95 19.35
CA LEU A 117 -55.27 -50.95 20.40
C LEU A 117 -56.20 -50.72 21.60
N ARG A 118 -56.38 -49.47 22.04
CA ARG A 118 -57.33 -49.13 23.11
C ARG A 118 -58.75 -49.54 22.74
N ARG A 119 -59.18 -49.27 21.51
CA ARG A 119 -60.51 -49.66 21.01
C ARG A 119 -60.69 -51.18 21.00
N LEU A 120 -59.70 -51.94 20.52
CA LEU A 120 -59.74 -53.42 20.53
C LEU A 120 -59.81 -53.98 21.94
N LEU A 121 -59.00 -53.45 22.87
CA LEU A 121 -59.02 -53.88 24.27
C LEU A 121 -60.35 -53.59 24.96
N SER A 122 -61.00 -52.48 24.63
CA SER A 122 -62.34 -52.17 25.14
C SER A 122 -63.41 -53.15 24.65
N LEU A 123 -63.31 -53.66 23.43
CA LEU A 123 -64.27 -54.64 22.87
C LEU A 123 -64.13 -56.05 23.47
N ASN A 124 -62.99 -56.38 24.08
CA ASN A 124 -62.74 -57.68 24.70
C ASN A 124 -63.11 -57.72 26.20
N LYS A 125 -63.78 -56.68 26.72
CA LYS A 125 -64.17 -56.58 28.14
C LYS A 125 -65.65 -56.92 28.40
N ASP A 126 -66.40 -57.27 27.36
CA ASP A 126 -67.74 -57.87 27.42
C ASP A 126 -67.66 -59.38 27.19
#